data_AF-A0A095C824-F1
#
_entry.id   AF-A0A095C824-F1
#
_cell.length_a   1.000
_cell.length_b   1.000
_cell.length_c   1.000
_cell.angle_alpha   90.00
_cell.angle_beta   90.00
_cell.angle_gamma   90.00
#
_symmetry.space_group_name_H-M   'P 1'
#
loop_
_entity.id
_entity.type
_entity.pdbx_description
1 polymer ?
#
loop_
_entity_poly.entity_id
_entity_poly.type
_entity_poly.pdbx_seq_one_letter_code
_entity_poly.pdbx_strand_id
1 'polypeptide(L)'
;DNPIQEEMMKRTEMLKEHIEGNIEILDYLQGISGLERDFSKLAERVINTAITLSDQNNVVHPERIYDQETGDNVDRCWKYISQLSEAIQFHIKKSHEYHKFHHEIWAARMEIQQVLSSYSLIQEKLDSLSLLTDEALETVKNMIEAQLSIYTKLSLKSKEFLAKSSIMRSIFLRNSLTQGKHSAYLLASLRLPSGQSVHRGDSVKVWGSNQFVSKLHSEWNAEVNNGEQINNAPSICFWLTSPEHSPISDKSNQLESCENEENHGTLGEVSSTKNVCKRFHKDLYSSWEIAINLFAKILMPTCTDYIKKLENIDQPIIVENSQEFNDFLNTLQTLLEYENEPELETLKGLSHRSHKTKAINTKVLQSDQFPSRFVLPLLIICIFQILLYI
;
A
#
# COMPACT_ATOMS: atom_id res chain seq x y z
N ASP A 1 17.05 -35.31 31.62
CA ASP A 1 16.86 -34.12 30.77
C ASP A 1 17.65 -32.95 31.35
N ASN A 2 18.57 -32.39 30.55
CA ASN A 2 19.49 -31.34 30.99
C ASN A 2 19.00 -29.98 30.46
N PRO A 3 18.44 -29.09 31.30
CA PRO A 3 17.85 -27.82 30.88
C PRO A 3 18.85 -26.90 30.16
N ILE A 4 20.15 -27.07 30.40
CA ILE A 4 21.22 -26.33 29.72
C ILE A 4 21.32 -26.76 28.24
N GLN A 5 21.15 -28.04 27.92
CA GLN A 5 21.17 -28.51 26.54
C GLN A 5 19.96 -28.01 25.75
N GLU A 6 18.79 -27.95 26.39
CA GLU A 6 17.55 -27.46 25.77
C GLU A 6 17.62 -25.95 25.47
N GLU A 7 18.17 -25.15 26.40
CA GLU A 7 18.39 -23.73 26.17
C GLU A 7 19.45 -23.46 25.08
N MET A 8 20.55 -24.24 25.06
CA MET A 8 21.55 -24.14 24.00
C MET A 8 20.97 -24.51 22.62
N MET A 9 20.11 -25.53 22.56
CA MET A 9 19.45 -25.94 21.32
C MET A 9 18.51 -24.84 20.81
N LYS A 10 17.71 -24.24 21.69
CA LYS A 10 16.83 -23.11 21.35
C LYS A 10 17.61 -21.89 20.87
N ARG A 11 18.73 -21.55 21.50
CA ARG A 11 19.61 -20.45 21.05
C ARG A 11 20.24 -20.74 19.68
N THR A 12 20.61 -21.99 19.43
CA THR A 12 21.17 -22.41 18.13
C THR A 12 20.13 -22.30 17.03
N GLU A 13 18.88 -22.70 17.27
CA GLU A 13 17.81 -22.59 16.29
C GLU A 13 17.49 -21.12 15.97
N MET A 14 17.35 -20.26 16.99
CA MET A 14 17.14 -18.82 16.78
C MET A 14 18.28 -18.18 15.98
N LEU A 15 19.53 -18.58 16.24
CA LEU A 15 20.68 -18.08 15.48
C LEU A 15 20.65 -18.55 14.02
N LYS A 16 20.25 -19.80 13.78
CA LYS A 16 20.13 -20.36 12.44
C LYS A 16 19.05 -19.64 11.64
N GLU A 17 17.85 -19.45 12.19
CA GLU A 17 16.77 -18.68 11.55
C GLU A 17 17.22 -17.25 11.20
N HIS A 18 17.98 -16.61 12.09
CA HIS A 18 18.51 -15.27 11.84
C HIS A 18 19.54 -15.26 10.70
N ILE A 19 20.41 -16.26 10.61
CA ILE A 19 21.39 -16.40 9.53
C ILE A 19 20.68 -16.66 8.20
N GLU A 20 19.72 -17.57 8.17
CA GLU A 20 18.93 -17.88 6.97
C GLU A 20 18.19 -16.64 6.46
N GLY A 21 17.53 -15.90 7.35
CA GLY A 21 16.89 -14.63 6.97
C GLY A 21 17.87 -13.57 6.44
N ASN A 22 19.07 -13.47 7.00
CA ASN A 22 20.10 -12.55 6.50
C ASN A 22 20.60 -12.95 5.10
N ILE A 23 20.72 -14.25 4.82
CA ILE A 23 21.10 -14.75 3.48
C ILE A 23 20.03 -14.34 2.45
N GLU A 24 18.74 -14.53 2.76
CA GLU A 24 17.65 -14.14 1.87
C GLU A 24 17.64 -12.63 1.57
N ILE A 25 17.92 -11.79 2.58
CA ILE A 25 18.04 -10.33 2.40
C ILE A 25 19.20 -10.00 1.47
N LEU A 26 20.36 -10.63 1.66
CA LEU A 26 21.53 -10.41 0.81
C LEU A 26 21.26 -10.84 -0.63
N ASP A 27 20.64 -12.00 -0.85
CA ASP A 27 20.28 -12.50 -2.19
C ASP A 27 19.30 -11.54 -2.90
N TYR A 28 18.30 -11.04 -2.17
CA TYR A 28 17.36 -10.05 -2.70
C TYR A 28 18.05 -8.74 -3.11
N LEU A 29 18.94 -8.21 -2.27
CA LEU A 29 19.71 -7.00 -2.58
C LEU A 29 20.70 -7.22 -3.72
N GLN A 30 21.29 -8.42 -3.79
CA GLN A 30 22.19 -8.82 -4.88
C GLN A 30 21.46 -8.85 -6.22
N GLY A 31 20.16 -9.19 -6.24
CA GLY A 31 19.32 -9.08 -7.44
C GLY A 31 19.27 -7.66 -8.02
N ILE A 32 19.32 -6.63 -7.16
CA ILE A 32 19.33 -5.22 -7.58
C ILE A 32 20.75 -4.77 -7.96
N SER A 33 21.74 -5.07 -7.12
CA SER A 33 23.14 -4.66 -7.36
C SER A 33 23.76 -5.36 -8.57
N GLY A 34 23.20 -6.48 -9.02
CA GLY A 34 23.58 -7.15 -10.27
C GLY A 34 23.55 -6.23 -11.50
N LEU A 35 22.74 -5.16 -11.50
CA LEU A 35 22.68 -4.17 -12.57
C LEU A 35 23.98 -3.36 -12.72
N GLU A 36 24.77 -3.20 -11.64
CA GLU A 36 26.05 -2.45 -11.67
C GLU A 36 27.02 -3.02 -12.71
N ARG A 37 27.02 -4.35 -12.86
CA ARG A 37 27.85 -5.04 -13.85
C ARG A 37 27.47 -4.66 -15.27
N ASP A 38 26.18 -4.54 -15.56
CA ASP A 38 25.70 -4.25 -16.92
C ASP A 38 25.93 -2.77 -17.27
N PHE A 39 25.77 -1.86 -16.32
CA PHE A 39 26.16 -0.46 -16.49
C PHE A 39 27.66 -0.29 -16.70
N SER A 40 28.49 -1.02 -15.94
CA SER A 40 29.94 -0.98 -16.09
C SER A 40 30.38 -1.45 -17.47
N LYS A 41 29.81 -2.56 -17.97
CA LYS A 41 30.04 -3.06 -19.33
C LYS A 41 29.59 -2.08 -20.41
N LEU A 42 28.47 -1.40 -20.19
CA LEU A 42 27.98 -0.38 -21.13
C LEU A 42 28.95 0.81 -21.20
N ALA A 43 29.42 1.31 -20.05
CA ALA A 43 30.39 2.40 -19.98
C ALA A 43 31.71 2.04 -20.69
N GLU A 44 32.23 0.84 -20.44
CA GLU A 44 33.43 0.33 -21.12
C GLU A 44 33.23 0.27 -22.65
N ARG A 45 32.08 -0.24 -23.13
CA ARG A 45 31.77 -0.30 -24.56
C ARG A 45 31.71 1.10 -25.20
N VAL A 46 31.09 2.07 -24.52
CA VAL A 46 31.02 3.46 -25.02
C VAL A 46 32.41 4.06 -25.17
N ILE A 47 33.27 3.91 -24.15
CA ILE A 47 34.65 4.42 -24.16
C ILE A 47 35.46 3.75 -25.26
N ASN A 48 35.45 2.42 -25.32
CA ASN A 48 36.22 1.66 -26.32
C ASN A 48 35.76 1.98 -27.75
N THR A 49 34.46 2.17 -27.96
CA THR A 49 33.91 2.58 -29.26
C THR A 49 34.43 3.97 -29.65
N ALA A 50 34.38 4.94 -28.73
CA ALA A 50 34.90 6.28 -28.99
C ALA A 50 36.39 6.27 -29.35
N ILE A 51 37.21 5.53 -28.60
CA ILE A 51 38.65 5.37 -28.87
C ILE A 51 38.86 4.72 -30.24
N THR A 52 38.18 3.60 -30.52
CA THR A 52 38.36 2.83 -31.75
C THR A 52 37.99 3.63 -32.99
N LEU A 53 36.87 4.37 -32.94
CA LEU A 53 36.39 5.19 -34.06
C LEU A 53 37.20 6.47 -34.26
N SER A 54 37.93 6.94 -33.24
CA SER A 54 38.80 8.12 -33.34
C SER A 54 40.18 7.83 -33.95
N ASP A 55 40.56 6.56 -34.05
CA ASP A 55 41.85 6.16 -34.62
C ASP A 55 41.76 6.17 -36.16
N GLN A 56 42.53 7.08 -36.79
CA GLN A 56 42.60 7.21 -38.24
C GLN A 56 43.08 5.93 -38.92
N ASN A 57 43.89 5.11 -38.25
CA ASN A 57 44.41 3.86 -38.79
C ASN A 57 43.32 2.80 -38.98
N ASN A 58 42.16 2.96 -38.34
CA ASN A 58 41.01 2.07 -38.48
C ASN A 58 40.07 2.47 -39.63
N VAL A 59 40.39 3.53 -40.38
CA VAL A 59 39.51 4.12 -41.40
C VAL A 59 40.17 4.05 -42.79
N VAL A 60 39.51 3.38 -43.74
CA VAL A 60 40.04 3.17 -45.11
C VAL A 60 40.13 4.48 -45.92
N HIS A 61 39.26 5.45 -45.64
CA HIS A 61 39.21 6.77 -46.31
C HIS A 61 39.06 7.91 -45.29
N PRO A 62 40.11 8.26 -44.53
CA PRO A 62 40.05 9.27 -43.47
C PRO A 62 39.53 10.63 -43.94
N GLU A 63 39.89 11.05 -45.15
CA GLU A 63 39.53 12.34 -45.74
C GLU A 63 38.01 12.54 -45.94
N ARG A 64 37.23 11.46 -46.03
CA ARG A 64 35.76 11.50 -46.15
C ARG A 64 35.05 11.40 -44.80
N ILE A 65 35.77 11.04 -43.75
CA ILE A 65 35.21 10.79 -42.42
C ILE A 65 35.57 11.94 -41.47
N TYR A 66 36.74 12.54 -41.65
CA TYR A 66 37.21 13.69 -40.88
C TYR A 66 36.95 15.02 -41.60
N ASP A 67 35.84 15.11 -42.35
CA ASP A 67 35.33 16.35 -42.91
C ASP A 67 34.35 17.04 -41.94
N GLN A 68 34.00 18.30 -42.23
CA GLN A 68 33.15 19.10 -41.36
C GLN A 68 31.71 18.56 -41.29
N GLU A 69 31.16 18.05 -42.39
CA GLU A 69 29.80 17.52 -42.44
C GLU A 69 29.66 16.25 -41.58
N THR A 70 30.66 15.38 -41.64
CA THR A 70 30.73 14.17 -40.82
C THR A 70 30.97 14.52 -39.36
N GLY A 71 31.77 15.55 -39.06
CA GLY A 71 31.92 16.10 -37.71
C GLY A 71 30.58 16.49 -37.09
N ASP A 72 29.74 17.25 -37.83
CA ASP A 72 28.39 17.62 -37.37
C ASP A 72 27.50 16.38 -37.15
N ASN A 73 27.64 15.34 -37.97
CA ASN A 73 26.90 14.09 -37.81
C ASN A 73 27.36 13.29 -36.59
N VAL A 74 28.67 13.28 -36.30
CA VAL A 74 29.24 12.68 -35.08
C VAL A 74 28.66 13.37 -33.84
N ASP A 75 28.65 14.71 -33.82
CA ASP A 75 28.06 15.48 -32.72
C ASP A 75 26.57 15.18 -32.53
N ARG A 76 25.79 15.08 -33.61
CA ARG A 76 24.37 14.70 -33.55
C ARG A 76 24.16 13.31 -32.96
N CYS A 77 24.97 12.33 -33.37
CA CYS A 77 24.92 10.96 -32.84
C CYS A 77 25.22 10.93 -31.34
N TRP A 78 26.30 11.60 -30.90
CA TRP A 78 26.63 11.67 -29.47
C TRP A 78 25.57 12.41 -28.65
N LYS A 79 24.99 13.48 -29.19
CA LYS A 79 23.85 14.17 -28.57
C LYS A 79 22.63 13.27 -28.44
N TYR A 80 22.38 12.38 -29.40
CA TYR A 80 21.29 11.41 -29.30
C TYR A 80 21.57 10.33 -28.24
N ILE A 81 22.79 9.77 -28.20
CA ILE A 81 23.20 8.81 -27.14
C ILE A 81 23.10 9.43 -25.74
N SER A 82 23.47 10.70 -25.60
CA SER A 82 23.30 11.45 -24.34
C SER A 82 21.83 11.55 -23.92
N GLN A 83 20.91 11.88 -24.84
CA GLN A 83 19.47 11.88 -24.56
C GLN A 83 18.94 10.50 -24.16
N LEU A 84 19.42 9.43 -24.80
CA LEU A 84 19.05 8.06 -24.40
C LEU A 84 19.54 7.73 -23.00
N SER A 85 20.73 8.19 -22.62
CA SER A 85 21.28 8.02 -21.27
C SER A 85 20.45 8.75 -20.21
N GLU A 86 19.97 9.95 -20.51
CA GLU A 86 19.02 10.66 -19.64
C GLU A 86 17.68 9.94 -19.52
N ALA A 87 17.16 9.39 -20.62
CA ALA A 87 15.95 8.57 -20.61
C ALA A 87 16.14 7.29 -19.76
N ILE A 88 17.29 6.63 -19.86
CA ILE A 88 17.66 5.49 -19.01
C ILE A 88 17.61 5.89 -17.53
N GLN A 89 18.28 6.99 -17.15
CA GLN A 89 18.28 7.46 -15.77
C GLN A 89 16.87 7.75 -15.25
N PHE A 90 16.02 8.34 -16.09
CA PHE A 90 14.62 8.55 -15.76
C PHE A 90 13.90 7.21 -15.47
N HIS A 91 14.04 6.20 -16.33
CA HIS A 91 13.44 4.88 -16.10
C HIS A 91 14.00 4.19 -14.87
N ILE A 92 15.31 4.28 -14.59
CA ILE A 92 15.91 3.73 -13.36
C ILE A 92 15.24 4.34 -12.12
N LYS A 93 15.11 5.68 -12.10
CA LYS A 93 14.45 6.38 -11.00
C LYS A 93 13.01 5.90 -10.81
N LYS A 94 12.26 5.74 -11.91
CA LYS A 94 10.86 5.26 -11.85
C LYS A 94 10.74 3.80 -11.48
N SER A 95 11.65 2.94 -11.92
CA SER A 95 11.72 1.53 -11.50
C SER A 95 12.04 1.40 -10.01
N HIS A 96 12.95 2.23 -9.47
CA HIS A 96 13.20 2.31 -8.03
C HIS A 96 11.94 2.73 -7.26
N GLU A 97 11.27 3.82 -7.68
CA GLU A 97 10.03 4.28 -7.05
C GLU A 97 8.94 3.19 -7.05
N TYR A 98 8.79 2.48 -8.18
CA TYR A 98 7.86 1.36 -8.33
C TYR A 98 8.20 0.20 -7.38
N HIS A 99 9.46 -0.23 -7.38
CA HIS A 99 9.92 -1.33 -6.54
C HIS A 99 9.74 -1.01 -5.06
N LYS A 100 10.16 0.20 -4.64
CA LYS A 100 9.99 0.69 -3.26
C LYS A 100 8.52 0.74 -2.86
N PHE A 101 7.63 1.20 -3.74
CA PHE A 101 6.19 1.22 -3.49
C PHE A 101 5.65 -0.18 -3.16
N HIS A 102 6.00 -1.21 -3.94
CA HIS A 102 5.58 -2.58 -3.65
C HIS A 102 6.18 -3.11 -2.35
N HIS A 103 7.47 -2.84 -2.10
CA HIS A 103 8.13 -3.24 -0.87
C HIS A 103 7.45 -2.61 0.37
N GLU A 104 7.12 -1.31 0.33
CA GLU A 104 6.43 -0.61 1.42
C GLU A 104 5.04 -1.20 1.70
N ILE A 105 4.28 -1.58 0.67
CA ILE A 105 2.99 -2.26 0.85
C ILE A 105 3.19 -3.62 1.53
N TRP A 106 4.14 -4.42 1.05
CA TRP A 106 4.41 -5.72 1.66
C TRP A 106 4.84 -5.60 3.12
N ALA A 107 5.72 -4.65 3.44
CA ALA A 107 6.10 -4.36 4.82
C ALA A 107 4.88 -3.99 5.68
N ALA A 108 3.98 -3.13 5.17
CA ALA A 108 2.75 -2.77 5.88
C ALA A 108 1.79 -3.97 6.05
N ARG A 109 1.73 -4.90 5.08
CA ARG A 109 0.97 -6.15 5.23
C ARG A 109 1.57 -7.07 6.30
N MET A 110 2.90 -7.12 6.40
CA MET A 110 3.56 -7.85 7.48
C MET A 110 3.26 -7.24 8.86
N GLU A 111 3.20 -5.91 8.97
CA GLU A 111 2.74 -5.23 10.20
C GLU A 111 1.30 -5.69 10.57
N ILE A 112 0.38 -5.82 9.61
CA ILE A 112 -0.97 -6.36 9.84
C ILE A 112 -0.93 -7.81 10.35
N GLN A 113 -0.10 -8.66 9.75
CA GLN A 113 0.03 -10.06 10.18
C GLN A 113 0.60 -10.19 11.59
N GLN A 114 1.54 -9.32 11.97
CA GLN A 114 2.06 -9.26 13.34
C GLN A 114 0.98 -8.87 14.33
N VAL A 115 0.14 -7.89 13.99
CA VAL A 115 -1.02 -7.50 14.80
C VAL A 115 -1.97 -8.68 14.97
N LEU A 116 -2.36 -9.34 13.87
CA LEU A 116 -3.23 -10.52 13.91
C LEU A 116 -2.64 -11.66 14.77
N SER A 117 -1.33 -11.89 14.68
CA SER A 117 -0.65 -12.91 15.47
C SER A 117 -0.65 -12.59 16.96
N SER A 118 -0.70 -11.30 17.33
CA SER A 118 -0.82 -10.88 18.73
C SER A 118 -2.22 -11.12 19.33
N TYR A 119 -3.23 -11.39 18.49
CA TYR A 119 -4.61 -11.53 18.95
C TYR A 119 -4.86 -12.79 19.76
N SER A 120 -4.08 -13.85 19.57
CA SER A 120 -4.18 -15.04 20.43
C SER A 120 -3.80 -14.71 21.88
N LEU A 121 -2.72 -13.94 22.10
CA LEU A 121 -2.31 -13.50 23.42
C LEU A 121 -3.28 -12.49 24.03
N ILE A 122 -3.85 -11.60 23.20
CA ILE A 122 -4.89 -10.68 23.65
C ILE A 122 -6.12 -11.47 24.07
N GLN A 123 -6.59 -12.42 23.24
CA GLN A 123 -7.73 -13.29 23.54
C GLN A 123 -7.51 -14.09 24.82
N GLU A 124 -6.33 -14.69 25.06
CA GLU A 124 -6.04 -15.44 26.28
C GLU A 124 -6.14 -14.56 27.54
N LYS A 125 -5.57 -13.35 27.50
CA LYS A 125 -5.68 -12.37 28.59
C LYS A 125 -7.13 -11.97 28.83
N LEU A 126 -7.86 -11.76 27.74
CA LEU A 126 -9.26 -11.39 27.73
C LEU A 126 -10.14 -12.52 28.31
N ASP A 127 -9.96 -13.78 27.91
CA ASP A 127 -10.72 -14.94 28.40
C ASP A 127 -10.50 -15.21 29.89
N SER A 128 -9.37 -14.75 30.45
CA SER A 128 -9.10 -14.81 31.89
C SER A 128 -9.94 -13.83 32.73
N LEU A 129 -10.64 -12.90 32.06
CA LEU A 129 -11.47 -11.87 32.69
C LEU A 129 -12.95 -12.28 32.58
N SER A 130 -13.63 -12.47 33.71
CA SER A 130 -15.08 -12.76 33.74
C SER A 130 -15.94 -11.49 33.71
N LEU A 131 -15.48 -10.43 34.37
CA LEU A 131 -16.03 -9.06 34.37
C LEU A 131 -14.86 -8.08 34.56
N LEU A 132 -14.91 -6.91 33.93
CA LEU A 132 -13.84 -5.92 34.07
C LEU A 132 -13.90 -5.24 35.43
N THR A 133 -12.93 -5.55 36.30
CA THR A 133 -12.56 -4.70 37.45
C THR A 133 -11.93 -3.40 36.97
N ASP A 134 -11.79 -2.39 37.83
CA ASP A 134 -11.13 -1.12 37.47
C ASP A 134 -9.70 -1.32 36.92
N GLU A 135 -8.94 -2.25 37.49
CA GLU A 135 -7.58 -2.59 37.02
C GLU A 135 -7.58 -3.31 35.67
N ALA A 136 -8.53 -4.23 35.45
CA ALA A 136 -8.71 -4.90 34.18
C ALA A 136 -9.18 -3.93 33.08
N LEU A 137 -10.02 -2.96 33.45
CA LEU A 137 -10.51 -1.92 32.55
C LEU A 137 -9.37 -1.04 32.02
N GLU A 138 -8.48 -0.58 32.90
CA GLU A 138 -7.31 0.22 32.49
C GLU A 138 -6.35 -0.61 31.62
N THR A 139 -6.20 -1.91 31.90
CA THR A 139 -5.41 -2.82 31.06
C THR A 139 -6.00 -2.94 29.65
N VAL A 140 -7.30 -3.20 29.54
CA VAL A 140 -8.00 -3.30 28.26
C VAL A 140 -7.95 -1.99 27.49
N LYS A 141 -8.12 -0.85 28.16
CA LYS A 141 -7.97 0.48 27.58
C LYS A 141 -6.61 0.67 26.93
N ASN A 142 -5.53 0.39 27.66
CA ASN A 142 -4.17 0.50 27.13
C ASN A 142 -3.93 -0.41 25.92
N MET A 143 -4.53 -1.62 25.93
CA MET A 143 -4.46 -2.53 24.78
C MET A 143 -5.17 -1.96 23.56
N ILE A 144 -6.37 -1.40 23.72
CA ILE A 144 -7.10 -0.80 22.60
C ILE A 144 -6.38 0.45 22.07
N GLU A 145 -5.87 1.33 22.94
CA GLU A 145 -5.11 2.51 22.53
C GLU A 145 -3.86 2.13 21.71
N ALA A 146 -3.15 1.08 22.13
CA ALA A 146 -2.01 0.56 21.39
C ALA A 146 -2.41 0.05 19.98
N GLN A 147 -3.53 -0.69 19.88
CA GLN A 147 -4.04 -1.17 18.59
C GLN A 147 -4.49 0.00 17.70
N LEU A 148 -5.20 0.98 18.26
CA LEU A 148 -5.69 2.16 17.55
C LEU A 148 -4.55 2.96 16.91
N SER A 149 -3.45 3.12 17.62
CA SER A 149 -2.24 3.80 17.13
C SER A 149 -1.69 3.11 15.88
N ILE A 150 -1.64 1.77 15.88
CA ILE A 150 -1.17 0.98 14.74
C ILE A 150 -2.12 1.13 13.54
N TYR A 151 -3.43 1.00 13.76
CA TYR A 151 -4.42 1.15 12.68
C TYR A 151 -4.45 2.55 12.07
N THR A 152 -4.28 3.58 12.89
CA THR A 152 -4.19 4.97 12.42
C THR A 152 -3.00 5.14 11.46
N LYS A 153 -1.83 4.63 11.86
CA LYS A 153 -0.62 4.63 11.02
C LYS A 153 -0.83 3.86 9.70
N LEU A 154 -1.42 2.67 9.76
CA LEU A 154 -1.66 1.84 8.57
C LEU A 154 -2.72 2.42 7.64
N SER A 155 -3.74 3.08 8.18
CA SER A 155 -4.76 3.80 7.41
C SER A 155 -4.15 4.99 6.65
N LEU A 156 -3.28 5.77 7.29
CA LEU A 156 -2.53 6.84 6.61
C LEU A 156 -1.69 6.29 5.46
N LYS A 157 -0.94 5.20 5.69
CA LYS A 157 -0.18 4.50 4.63
C LYS A 157 -1.09 4.06 3.48
N SER A 158 -2.29 3.55 3.77
CA SER A 158 -3.28 3.14 2.75
C SER A 158 -3.62 4.28 1.80
N LYS A 159 -3.88 5.48 2.35
CA LYS A 159 -4.18 6.69 1.57
C LYS A 159 -2.99 7.12 0.71
N GLU A 160 -1.78 7.07 1.26
CA GLU A 160 -0.55 7.35 0.50
C GLU A 160 -0.34 6.36 -0.65
N PHE A 161 -0.58 5.07 -0.42
CA PHE A 161 -0.44 4.06 -1.46
C PHE A 161 -1.43 4.28 -2.61
N LEU A 162 -2.69 4.59 -2.30
CA LEU A 162 -3.68 4.92 -3.31
C LEU A 162 -3.26 6.14 -4.15
N ALA A 163 -2.76 7.20 -3.51
CA ALA A 163 -2.27 8.39 -4.20
C ALA A 163 -1.09 8.07 -5.14
N LYS A 164 -0.15 7.23 -4.71
CA LYS A 164 1.02 6.81 -5.52
C LYS A 164 0.66 5.83 -6.64
N SER A 165 -0.41 5.05 -6.49
CA SER A 165 -0.76 3.94 -7.40
C SER A 165 -0.96 4.35 -8.86
N SER A 166 -1.48 5.55 -9.09
CA SER A 166 -1.75 6.12 -10.42
C SER A 166 -0.46 6.39 -11.20
N ILE A 167 0.56 6.92 -10.51
CA ILE A 167 1.87 7.24 -11.07
C ILE A 167 2.64 5.94 -11.39
N MET A 168 2.55 4.95 -10.50
CA MET A 168 3.30 3.69 -10.62
C MET A 168 2.75 2.76 -11.70
N ARG A 169 1.50 2.97 -12.15
CA ARG A 169 0.88 2.18 -13.22
C ARG A 169 1.69 2.21 -14.52
N SER A 170 2.37 3.33 -14.81
CA SER A 170 3.13 3.50 -16.05
C SER A 170 4.29 2.51 -16.20
N ILE A 171 4.94 2.09 -15.11
CA ILE A 171 6.04 1.10 -15.15
C ILE A 171 5.49 -0.29 -15.49
N PHE A 172 4.42 -0.69 -14.82
CA PHE A 172 3.75 -1.96 -15.05
C PHE A 172 3.35 -2.15 -16.52
N LEU A 173 2.79 -1.11 -17.15
CA LEU A 173 2.33 -1.14 -18.54
C LEU A 173 3.49 -1.32 -19.57
N ARG A 174 4.75 -1.09 -19.17
CA ARG A 174 5.89 -1.27 -20.09
C ARG A 174 6.32 -2.74 -20.25
N ASN A 175 6.06 -3.59 -19.26
CA ASN A 175 6.54 -4.98 -19.27
C ASN A 175 5.82 -5.82 -20.35
N SER A 176 4.59 -5.43 -20.70
CA SER A 176 3.86 -5.96 -21.85
C SER A 176 2.93 -4.85 -22.31
N LEU A 177 3.37 -4.09 -23.32
CA LEU A 177 2.53 -3.05 -23.91
C LEU A 177 1.28 -3.75 -24.49
N THR A 178 0.15 -3.53 -23.84
CA THR A 178 -1.13 -4.11 -24.20
C THR A 178 -1.59 -3.62 -25.57
N GLN A 179 -2.50 -4.36 -26.21
CA GLN A 179 -3.00 -4.00 -27.53
C GLN A 179 -3.66 -2.61 -27.53
N GLY A 180 -3.53 -1.89 -28.66
CA GLY A 180 -4.09 -0.55 -28.85
C GLY A 180 -3.06 0.58 -28.73
N LYS A 181 -3.52 1.83 -28.93
CA LYS A 181 -2.67 3.02 -28.80
C LYS A 181 -2.78 3.63 -27.41
N HIS A 182 -1.63 3.99 -26.85
CA HIS A 182 -1.43 4.50 -25.49
C HIS A 182 -0.91 5.92 -25.49
N SER A 183 -1.34 6.76 -24.56
CA SER A 183 -0.75 8.10 -24.40
C SER A 183 0.63 8.01 -23.77
N ALA A 184 1.59 8.76 -24.33
CA ALA A 184 2.92 8.87 -23.79
C ALA A 184 3.52 10.28 -23.97
N TYR A 185 4.58 10.57 -23.23
CA TYR A 185 5.50 11.69 -23.50
C TYR A 185 6.83 11.18 -24.04
N LEU A 186 7.46 11.97 -24.90
CA LEU A 186 8.82 11.73 -25.36
C LEU A 186 9.86 12.08 -24.28
N LEU A 187 10.80 11.17 -24.05
CA LEU A 187 11.96 11.36 -23.17
C LEU A 187 13.22 11.75 -23.95
N ALA A 188 13.23 11.54 -25.27
CA ALA A 188 14.28 11.96 -26.19
C ALA A 188 13.67 12.59 -27.44
N SER A 189 14.38 13.54 -28.04
CA SER A 189 13.95 14.16 -29.30
C SER A 189 14.19 13.19 -30.45
N LEU A 190 13.22 13.08 -31.36
CA LEU A 190 13.26 12.15 -32.50
C LEU A 190 13.00 12.92 -33.80
N ARG A 191 13.57 12.41 -34.89
CA ARG A 191 13.32 12.96 -36.23
C ARG A 191 12.21 12.19 -36.92
N LEU A 192 11.27 12.93 -37.49
CA LEU A 192 10.16 12.39 -38.27
C LEU A 192 10.60 12.04 -39.70
N PRO A 193 9.88 11.14 -40.41
CA PRO A 193 10.11 10.86 -41.84
C PRO A 193 10.12 12.10 -42.74
N SER A 194 9.31 13.11 -42.43
CA SER A 194 9.25 14.42 -43.10
C SER A 194 10.53 15.26 -42.94
N GLY A 195 11.43 14.85 -42.06
CA GLY A 195 12.64 15.59 -41.70
C GLY A 195 12.44 16.59 -40.57
N GLN A 196 11.19 16.82 -40.11
CA GLN A 196 10.87 17.61 -38.93
C GLN A 196 11.34 16.90 -37.64
N SER A 197 11.48 17.65 -36.55
CA SER A 197 11.87 17.09 -35.24
C SER A 197 10.70 17.16 -34.26
N VAL A 198 10.54 16.10 -33.48
CA VAL A 198 9.70 16.06 -32.29
C VAL A 198 10.60 16.19 -31.08
N HIS A 199 10.17 16.97 -30.11
CA HIS A 199 11.01 17.32 -28.97
C HIS A 199 10.66 16.50 -27.74
N ARG A 200 11.65 16.36 -26.86
CA ARG A 200 11.44 15.83 -25.52
C ARG A 200 10.33 16.61 -24.81
N GLY A 201 9.40 15.89 -24.19
CA GLY A 201 8.22 16.43 -23.51
C GLY A 201 6.96 16.41 -24.36
N ASP A 202 7.08 16.25 -25.68
CA ASP A 202 5.91 16.22 -26.56
C ASP A 202 5.03 15.00 -26.31
N SER A 203 3.72 15.20 -26.41
CA SER A 203 2.74 14.12 -26.31
C SER A 203 2.64 13.33 -27.60
N VAL A 204 2.60 12.00 -27.46
CA VAL A 204 2.47 11.06 -28.57
C VAL A 204 1.52 9.92 -28.21
N LYS A 205 1.04 9.22 -29.23
CA LYS A 205 0.32 7.94 -29.09
C LYS A 205 1.24 6.80 -29.49
N VAL A 206 1.43 5.80 -28.64
CA VAL A 206 2.35 4.68 -28.88
C VAL A 206 1.64 3.34 -28.91
N TRP A 207 2.13 2.40 -29.70
CA TRP A 207 1.62 1.02 -29.74
C TRP A 207 2.76 0.04 -30.06
N GLY A 208 2.53 -1.23 -29.72
CA GLY A 208 3.52 -2.29 -29.92
C GLY A 208 3.82 -2.51 -31.41
N SER A 209 5.07 -2.84 -31.70
CA SER A 209 5.48 -3.38 -32.99
C SER A 209 4.91 -4.78 -33.16
N ASN A 210 4.53 -5.16 -34.38
CA ASN A 210 4.04 -6.51 -34.64
C ASN A 210 5.09 -7.56 -34.19
N GLN A 211 4.67 -8.60 -33.46
CA GLN A 211 5.55 -9.60 -32.82
C GLN A 211 6.54 -10.26 -33.79
N PHE A 212 6.23 -10.29 -35.08
CA PHE A 212 7.08 -10.88 -36.13
C PHE A 212 8.24 -9.98 -36.59
N VAL A 213 8.20 -8.66 -36.34
CA VAL A 213 9.20 -7.68 -36.81
C VAL A 213 10.15 -7.26 -35.68
N SER A 214 9.67 -7.32 -34.43
CA SER A 214 10.42 -6.97 -33.23
C SER A 214 11.39 -8.10 -32.83
N LYS A 215 12.60 -8.12 -33.41
CA LYS A 215 13.68 -9.01 -32.92
C LYS A 215 14.14 -8.68 -31.49
N LEU A 216 13.78 -7.51 -30.97
CA LEU A 216 14.09 -7.04 -29.63
C LEU A 216 12.83 -6.33 -29.13
N HIS A 217 12.26 -6.74 -27.99
CA HIS A 217 11.09 -6.13 -27.33
C HIS A 217 11.26 -4.63 -26.94
N SER A 218 12.23 -3.95 -27.53
CA SER A 218 12.73 -2.62 -27.23
C SER A 218 12.30 -1.56 -28.24
N GLU A 219 11.39 -1.85 -29.17
CA GLU A 219 10.96 -0.91 -30.21
C GLU A 219 9.44 -0.79 -30.24
N TRP A 220 8.93 0.45 -30.36
CA TRP A 220 7.51 0.77 -30.45
C TRP A 220 7.24 1.72 -31.63
N ASN A 221 5.99 1.74 -32.08
CA ASN A 221 5.52 2.75 -33.02
C ASN A 221 4.91 3.92 -32.26
N ALA A 222 5.00 5.12 -32.84
CA ALA A 222 4.44 6.34 -32.26
C ALA A 222 3.76 7.20 -33.32
N GLU A 223 2.73 7.94 -32.91
CA GLU A 223 2.04 8.95 -33.71
C GLU A 223 2.07 10.27 -32.96
N VAL A 224 2.54 11.33 -33.63
CA VAL A 224 2.53 12.70 -33.14
C VAL A 224 1.21 13.40 -33.48
N ASN A 225 0.92 14.52 -32.83
CA ASN A 225 -0.36 15.24 -32.96
C ASN A 225 -0.72 15.68 -34.39
N ASN A 226 0.28 15.82 -35.28
CA ASN A 226 0.05 16.15 -36.69
C ASN A 226 -0.30 14.91 -37.57
N GLY A 227 -0.43 13.73 -36.97
CA GLY A 227 -0.74 12.46 -37.64
C GLY A 227 0.47 11.74 -38.23
N GLU A 228 1.66 12.33 -38.16
CA GLU A 228 2.88 11.68 -38.64
C GLU A 228 3.32 10.54 -37.71
N GLN A 229 3.89 9.48 -38.29
CA GLN A 229 4.23 8.26 -37.56
C GLN A 229 5.74 8.04 -37.51
N ILE A 230 6.19 7.56 -36.36
CA ILE A 230 7.54 7.06 -36.13
C ILE A 230 7.44 5.55 -35.96
N ASN A 231 8.07 4.81 -36.87
CA ASN A 231 8.07 3.35 -36.83
C ASN A 231 9.34 2.85 -36.14
N ASN A 232 9.22 1.81 -35.32
CA ASN A 232 10.35 1.13 -34.66
C ASN A 232 11.26 2.07 -33.83
N ALA A 233 10.69 3.06 -33.15
CA ALA A 233 11.44 3.92 -32.24
C ALA A 233 11.83 3.14 -30.97
N PRO A 234 13.01 3.38 -30.38
CA PRO A 234 13.39 2.76 -29.13
C PRO A 234 12.34 3.04 -28.03
N SER A 235 11.80 1.99 -27.43
CA SER A 235 10.72 2.07 -26.43
C SER A 235 11.11 2.93 -25.23
N ILE A 236 12.41 3.00 -24.94
CA ILE A 236 12.99 3.83 -23.88
C ILE A 236 12.73 5.33 -24.06
N CYS A 237 12.52 5.77 -25.30
CA CYS A 237 12.21 7.16 -25.63
C CYS A 237 10.81 7.59 -25.19
N PHE A 238 9.97 6.69 -24.68
CA PHE A 238 8.58 6.98 -24.35
C PHE A 238 8.31 6.77 -22.87
N TRP A 239 7.49 7.62 -22.26
CA TRP A 239 6.92 7.44 -20.93
C TRP A 239 5.39 7.40 -21.00
N LEU A 240 4.77 6.30 -20.58
CA LEU A 240 3.32 6.11 -20.65
C LEU A 240 2.60 6.98 -19.60
N THR A 241 1.51 7.64 -19.96
CA THR A 241 0.87 8.69 -19.13
C THR A 241 -0.63 8.49 -18.90
N SER A 242 -1.31 7.65 -19.69
CA SER A 242 -2.72 7.33 -19.46
C SER A 242 -3.02 5.89 -19.80
N PRO A 243 -3.99 5.28 -19.11
CA PRO A 243 -4.50 3.97 -19.50
C PRO A 243 -5.29 4.05 -20.81
N GLU A 244 -5.20 2.95 -21.57
CA GLU A 244 -5.94 2.58 -22.78
C GLU A 244 -7.27 3.34 -22.99
N HIS A 245 -7.23 4.38 -23.82
CA HIS A 245 -8.44 5.04 -24.31
C HIS A 245 -8.46 5.12 -25.84
N SER A 246 -7.80 4.18 -26.52
CA SER A 246 -8.15 3.95 -27.93
C SER A 246 -9.33 2.99 -27.94
N PRO A 247 -10.46 3.33 -28.59
CA PRO A 247 -11.53 2.37 -28.77
C PRO A 247 -10.95 1.14 -29.48
N ILE A 248 -11.35 -0.04 -29.02
CA ILE A 248 -11.20 -1.29 -29.75
C ILE A 248 -11.95 -1.10 -31.07
N SER A 249 -11.31 -0.53 -32.09
CA SER A 249 -11.78 -0.68 -33.46
C SER A 249 -11.26 -2.03 -33.94
N ASP A 250 -12.01 -3.07 -33.62
CA ASP A 250 -12.59 -3.91 -34.65
C ASP A 250 -13.53 -4.92 -34.00
N LYS A 251 -14.82 -4.71 -34.26
CA LYS A 251 -15.87 -5.70 -34.08
C LYS A 251 -15.66 -6.81 -35.12
N SER A 252 -14.77 -7.75 -34.84
CA SER A 252 -14.88 -9.11 -35.40
C SER A 252 -14.02 -10.05 -34.57
N ASN A 253 -14.66 -11.09 -34.02
CA ASN A 253 -14.09 -12.19 -33.23
C ASN A 253 -14.06 -11.96 -31.72
N GLN A 254 -15.20 -11.56 -31.14
CA GLN A 254 -15.57 -12.07 -29.82
C GLN A 254 -16.29 -13.41 -30.04
N LEU A 255 -15.56 -14.51 -29.83
CA LEU A 255 -16.18 -15.76 -29.40
C LEU A 255 -15.95 -15.86 -27.89
N GLU A 256 -17.05 -15.76 -27.16
CA GLU A 256 -17.35 -16.38 -25.87
C GLU A 256 -16.17 -16.70 -24.92
N SER A 257 -16.07 -15.94 -23.84
CA SER A 257 -16.10 -16.51 -22.48
C SER A 257 -16.07 -15.37 -21.46
N CYS A 258 -17.28 -14.91 -21.11
CA CYS A 258 -17.50 -14.26 -19.82
C CYS A 258 -17.74 -15.34 -18.76
N GLU A 259 -17.37 -15.00 -17.53
CA GLU A 259 -17.79 -15.64 -16.28
C GLU A 259 -17.14 -16.99 -15.94
N ASN A 260 -16.03 -16.91 -15.19
CA ASN A 260 -15.70 -17.76 -14.04
C ASN A 260 -14.34 -17.30 -13.43
N GLU A 261 -14.36 -16.22 -12.63
CA GLU A 261 -13.25 -15.87 -11.73
C GLU A 261 -13.61 -16.27 -10.29
N GLU A 262 -13.85 -17.55 -10.06
CA GLU A 262 -13.73 -18.15 -8.74
C GLU A 262 -12.87 -19.42 -8.86
N ASN A 263 -11.85 -19.48 -8.00
CA ASN A 263 -10.97 -20.62 -7.74
C ASN A 263 -9.88 -20.91 -8.78
N HIS A 264 -8.72 -20.25 -8.65
CA HIS A 264 -7.42 -20.93 -8.77
C HIS A 264 -6.32 -20.14 -8.05
N GLY A 265 -5.93 -20.62 -6.87
CA GLY A 265 -4.71 -20.19 -6.21
C GLY A 265 -3.52 -20.98 -6.75
N THR A 266 -2.73 -20.41 -7.67
CA THR A 266 -1.29 -20.65 -7.84
C THR A 266 -0.76 -19.74 -8.95
N LEU A 267 0.31 -18.97 -8.65
CA LEU A 267 1.16 -18.23 -9.58
C LEU A 267 0.49 -17.26 -10.59
N GLY A 268 0.70 -15.95 -10.38
CA GLY A 268 0.89 -15.02 -11.51
C GLY A 268 -0.30 -14.18 -11.96
N GLU A 269 -1.22 -13.78 -11.08
CA GLU A 269 -2.00 -12.56 -11.35
C GLU A 269 -1.07 -11.36 -11.24
N VAL A 270 -0.62 -10.85 -12.39
CA VAL A 270 0.20 -9.65 -12.54
C VAL A 270 -0.65 -8.46 -12.09
N SER A 271 -0.70 -8.26 -10.77
CA SER A 271 -1.65 -7.38 -10.09
C SER A 271 -1.30 -5.93 -10.38
N SER A 272 -2.17 -5.23 -11.10
CA SER A 272 -2.06 -3.78 -11.27
C SER A 272 -1.81 -3.08 -9.93
N THR A 273 -1.07 -1.97 -9.92
CA THR A 273 -0.77 -1.21 -8.69
C THR A 273 -2.02 -0.90 -7.86
N LYS A 274 -3.14 -0.65 -8.53
CA LYS A 274 -4.47 -0.46 -7.91
C LYS A 274 -4.99 -1.71 -7.20
N ASN A 275 -4.82 -2.89 -7.79
CA ASN A 275 -5.26 -4.15 -7.20
C ASN A 275 -4.44 -4.49 -5.95
N VAL A 276 -3.14 -4.21 -5.95
CA VAL A 276 -2.30 -4.37 -4.75
C VAL A 276 -2.76 -3.45 -3.62
N CYS A 277 -3.08 -2.17 -3.90
CA CYS A 277 -3.65 -1.26 -2.91
C CYS A 277 -5.02 -1.74 -2.39
N LYS A 278 -5.90 -2.23 -3.27
CA LYS A 278 -7.20 -2.76 -2.88
C LYS A 278 -7.06 -3.96 -1.95
N ARG A 279 -6.12 -4.87 -2.24
CA ARG A 279 -5.82 -6.02 -1.36
C ARG A 279 -5.33 -5.55 0.00
N PHE A 280 -4.40 -4.59 0.04
CA PHE A 280 -3.93 -4.01 1.31
C PHE A 280 -5.08 -3.39 2.12
N HIS A 281 -5.96 -2.61 1.48
CA HIS A 281 -7.11 -2.01 2.14
C HIS A 281 -8.08 -3.07 2.68
N LYS A 282 -8.34 -4.14 1.91
CA LYS A 282 -9.14 -5.29 2.37
C LYS A 282 -8.52 -5.97 3.59
N ASP A 283 -7.22 -6.27 3.54
CA ASP A 283 -6.50 -6.90 4.66
C ASP A 283 -6.56 -6.03 5.93
N LEU A 284 -6.40 -4.71 5.77
CA LEU A 284 -6.47 -3.75 6.87
C LEU A 284 -7.86 -3.74 7.51
N TYR A 285 -8.91 -3.66 6.68
CA TYR A 285 -10.30 -3.66 7.14
C TYR A 285 -10.65 -4.98 7.85
N SER A 286 -10.34 -6.12 7.24
CA SER A 286 -10.61 -7.43 7.84
C SER A 286 -9.86 -7.62 9.15
N SER A 287 -8.61 -7.15 9.25
CA SER A 287 -7.86 -7.22 10.50
C SER A 287 -8.50 -6.36 11.60
N TRP A 288 -8.94 -5.15 11.24
CA TRP A 288 -9.59 -4.23 12.17
C TRP A 288 -10.96 -4.75 12.66
N GLU A 289 -11.74 -5.38 11.79
CA GLU A 289 -13.01 -6.04 12.15
C GLU A 289 -12.79 -7.14 13.19
N ILE A 290 -11.74 -7.97 13.02
CA ILE A 290 -11.35 -8.97 14.02
C ILE A 290 -10.98 -8.31 15.34
N ALA A 291 -10.24 -7.20 15.31
CA ALA A 291 -9.84 -6.45 16.50
C ALA A 291 -11.06 -5.98 17.30
N ILE A 292 -12.07 -5.42 16.63
CA ILE A 292 -13.28 -4.95 17.30
C ILE A 292 -14.02 -6.10 17.94
N ASN A 293 -14.27 -7.16 17.18
CA ASN A 293 -15.01 -8.32 17.67
C ASN A 293 -14.30 -8.97 18.86
N LEU A 294 -12.96 -8.93 18.88
CA LEU A 294 -12.15 -9.41 20.01
C LEU A 294 -12.43 -8.62 21.29
N PHE A 295 -12.44 -7.29 21.24
CA PHE A 295 -12.72 -6.45 22.41
C PHE A 295 -14.21 -6.42 22.77
N ALA A 296 -15.11 -6.48 21.79
CA ALA A 296 -16.56 -6.52 21.98
C ALA A 296 -16.98 -7.68 22.89
N LYS A 297 -16.36 -8.86 22.75
CA LYS A 297 -16.62 -10.05 23.59
C LYS A 297 -16.58 -9.80 25.10
N ILE A 298 -15.83 -8.80 25.56
CA ILE A 298 -15.70 -8.48 27.00
C ILE A 298 -16.35 -7.17 27.35
N LEU A 299 -16.29 -6.18 26.46
CA LEU A 299 -16.94 -4.91 26.66
C LEU A 299 -18.46 -5.06 26.71
N MET A 300 -19.06 -5.86 25.81
CA MET A 300 -20.51 -6.00 25.71
C MET A 300 -21.12 -6.67 26.95
N PRO A 301 -20.65 -7.85 27.43
CA PRO A 301 -21.18 -8.44 28.67
C PRO A 301 -21.01 -7.54 29.89
N THR A 302 -19.87 -6.82 29.98
CA THR A 302 -19.63 -5.87 31.08
C THR A 302 -20.62 -4.71 31.04
N CYS A 303 -20.89 -4.15 29.85
CA CYS A 303 -21.88 -3.08 29.68
C CYS A 303 -23.29 -3.57 30.02
N THR A 304 -23.67 -4.76 29.55
CA THR A 304 -24.96 -5.37 29.82
C THR A 304 -25.18 -5.64 31.31
N ASP A 305 -24.18 -6.18 32.02
CA ASP A 305 -24.22 -6.38 33.47
C ASP A 305 -24.36 -5.05 34.21
N TYR A 306 -23.64 -4.02 33.77
CA TYR A 306 -23.74 -2.68 34.34
C TYR A 306 -25.14 -2.07 34.18
N ILE A 307 -25.75 -2.18 32.99
CA ILE A 307 -27.12 -1.68 32.76
C ILE A 307 -28.13 -2.43 33.62
N LYS A 308 -28.02 -3.76 33.73
CA LYS A 308 -28.88 -4.58 34.60
C LYS A 308 -28.74 -4.17 36.07
N LYS A 309 -27.52 -3.87 36.52
CA LYS A 309 -27.29 -3.33 37.87
C LYS A 309 -27.97 -1.98 38.08
N LEU A 310 -27.92 -1.08 37.09
CA LEU A 310 -28.60 0.22 37.17
C LEU A 310 -30.13 0.11 37.17
N GLU A 311 -30.69 -0.81 36.37
CA GLU A 311 -32.13 -1.05 36.31
C GLU A 311 -32.71 -1.45 37.68
N ASN A 312 -31.99 -2.32 38.39
CA ASN A 312 -32.35 -2.86 39.70
C ASN A 312 -32.22 -1.85 40.87
N ILE A 313 -31.78 -0.62 40.62
CA ILE A 313 -31.75 0.43 41.64
C ILE A 313 -33.13 1.10 41.72
N ASP A 314 -33.87 0.81 42.79
CA ASP A 314 -35.20 1.39 43.06
C ASP A 314 -35.16 2.88 43.47
N GLN A 315 -33.98 3.41 43.80
CA GLN A 315 -33.78 4.80 44.22
C GLN A 315 -33.34 5.71 43.07
N PRO A 316 -33.58 7.03 43.14
CA PRO A 316 -33.05 7.96 42.15
C PRO A 316 -31.51 7.88 42.12
N ILE A 317 -30.95 7.67 40.92
CA ILE A 317 -29.51 7.57 40.71
C ILE A 317 -28.87 8.90 41.12
N ILE A 318 -27.98 8.84 42.11
CA ILE A 318 -27.25 10.02 42.60
C ILE A 318 -25.99 10.16 41.75
N VAL A 319 -25.92 11.24 40.98
CA VAL A 319 -24.80 11.54 40.09
C VAL A 319 -24.13 12.85 40.51
N GLU A 320 -22.82 12.91 40.35
CA GLU A 320 -22.05 14.11 40.67
C GLU A 320 -22.24 15.20 39.61
N ASN A 321 -22.32 14.80 38.34
CA ASN A 321 -22.56 15.69 37.21
C ASN A 321 -23.59 15.02 36.28
N SER A 322 -24.76 15.64 36.10
CA SER A 322 -25.81 15.08 35.26
C SER A 322 -25.48 15.16 33.76
N GLN A 323 -24.69 16.16 33.34
CA GLN A 323 -24.29 16.30 31.94
C GLN A 323 -23.32 15.18 31.54
N GLU A 324 -22.27 14.95 32.33
CA GLU A 324 -21.33 13.85 32.09
C GLU A 324 -22.03 12.49 32.10
N PHE A 325 -23.01 12.31 33.00
CA PHE A 325 -23.81 11.09 33.03
C PHE A 325 -24.67 10.90 31.76
N ASN A 326 -25.28 11.96 31.25
CA ASN A 326 -26.03 11.91 29.99
C ASN A 326 -25.11 11.65 28.79
N ASP A 327 -23.93 12.27 28.73
CA ASP A 327 -22.94 12.03 27.67
C ASP A 327 -22.45 10.57 27.70
N PHE A 328 -22.27 10.02 28.89
CA PHE A 328 -21.98 8.60 29.09
C PHE A 328 -23.11 7.68 28.60
N LEU A 329 -24.37 7.98 28.94
CA LEU A 329 -25.52 7.20 28.47
C LEU A 329 -25.66 7.25 26.94
N ASN A 330 -25.48 8.42 26.33
CA ASN A 330 -25.49 8.56 24.88
C ASN A 330 -24.41 7.70 24.21
N THR A 331 -23.22 7.60 24.82
CA THR A 331 -22.14 6.78 24.27
C THR A 331 -22.39 5.29 24.43
N LEU A 332 -23.00 4.88 25.55
CA LEU A 332 -23.47 3.51 25.75
C LEU A 332 -24.54 3.13 24.72
N GLN A 333 -25.43 4.05 24.36
CA GLN A 333 -26.45 3.82 23.35
C GLN A 333 -25.82 3.45 22.00
N THR A 334 -24.83 4.21 21.54
CA THR A 334 -24.10 3.93 20.28
C THR A 334 -23.40 2.56 20.31
N LEU A 335 -22.93 2.11 21.47
CA LEU A 335 -22.34 0.78 21.63
C LEU A 335 -23.41 -0.33 21.51
N LEU A 336 -24.54 -0.21 22.20
CA LEU A 336 -25.61 -1.22 22.18
C LEU A 336 -26.30 -1.33 20.82
N GLU A 337 -26.31 -0.23 20.04
CA GLU A 337 -26.75 -0.22 18.64
C GLU A 337 -25.86 -1.09 17.74
N TYR A 338 -24.60 -1.37 18.11
CA TYR A 338 -23.69 -2.22 17.32
C TYR A 338 -24.14 -3.69 17.29
N GLU A 339 -24.60 -4.26 18.41
CA GLU A 339 -25.06 -5.66 18.50
C GLU A 339 -26.60 -5.82 18.48
N ASN A 340 -27.37 -4.73 18.43
CA ASN A 340 -28.83 -4.73 18.59
C ASN A 340 -29.29 -5.39 19.90
N GLU A 341 -28.62 -5.05 21.00
CA GLU A 341 -28.89 -5.66 22.31
C GLU A 341 -30.25 -5.20 22.89
N PRO A 342 -31.03 -6.10 23.54
CA PRO A 342 -32.33 -5.78 24.13
C PRO A 342 -32.24 -4.73 25.25
N GLU A 343 -31.07 -4.60 25.90
CA GLU A 343 -30.77 -3.59 26.92
C GLU A 343 -30.80 -2.14 26.39
N LEU A 344 -30.85 -1.94 25.07
CA LEU A 344 -31.03 -0.63 24.44
C LEU A 344 -32.34 0.06 24.88
N GLU A 345 -33.43 -0.72 25.02
CA GLU A 345 -34.72 -0.19 25.48
C GLU A 345 -34.69 0.13 26.98
N THR A 346 -33.98 -0.67 27.76
CA THR A 346 -33.72 -0.40 29.19
C THR A 346 -32.93 0.89 29.38
N LEU A 347 -31.92 1.13 28.53
CA LEU A 347 -31.10 2.35 28.57
C LEU A 347 -31.94 3.60 28.24
N LYS A 348 -32.81 3.53 27.23
CA LYS A 348 -33.76 4.62 26.91
C LYS A 348 -34.67 4.92 28.10
N GLY A 349 -35.17 3.89 28.79
CA GLY A 349 -35.96 4.04 30.02
C GLY A 349 -35.18 4.70 31.18
N LEU A 350 -33.90 4.37 31.35
CA LEU A 350 -33.02 4.96 32.36
C LEU A 350 -32.75 6.46 32.12
N SER A 351 -32.67 6.89 30.85
CA SER A 351 -32.51 8.31 30.48
C SER A 351 -33.70 9.21 30.91
N HIS A 352 -34.83 8.60 31.24
CA HIS A 352 -36.05 9.29 31.66
C HIS A 352 -36.31 9.25 33.18
N ARG A 353 -35.46 8.58 33.99
CA ARG A 353 -35.59 8.56 35.46
C ARG A 353 -35.12 9.88 36.08
N SER A 354 -35.71 10.29 37.22
CA SER A 354 -35.29 11.54 37.89
C SER A 354 -33.89 11.41 38.51
N HIS A 355 -32.97 12.30 38.13
CA HIS A 355 -31.62 12.35 38.68
C HIS A 355 -31.53 13.33 39.86
N LYS A 356 -30.84 12.95 40.94
CA LYS A 356 -30.52 13.87 42.04
C LYS A 356 -29.04 14.22 42.02
N THR A 357 -28.75 15.50 41.83
CA THR A 357 -27.38 16.04 41.92
C THR A 357 -26.97 16.12 43.40
N LYS A 358 -25.77 15.65 43.72
CA LYS A 358 -25.26 15.58 45.10
C LYS A 358 -25.23 16.97 45.75
N ALA A 359 -25.93 17.15 46.87
CA ALA A 359 -25.74 18.31 47.73
C ALA A 359 -24.47 18.11 48.59
N ILE A 360 -23.69 19.16 48.78
CA ILE A 360 -22.27 19.17 49.23
C ILE A 360 -21.98 18.45 50.58
N ASN A 361 -22.97 18.01 51.36
CA ASN A 361 -22.71 17.33 52.64
C ASN A 361 -23.63 16.13 52.86
N THR A 362 -23.22 14.94 52.41
CA THR A 362 -23.66 13.66 53.03
C THR A 362 -22.71 12.53 52.67
N LYS A 363 -22.24 11.81 53.69
CA LYS A 363 -21.29 10.69 53.59
C LYS A 363 -21.97 9.41 53.11
N VAL A 364 -21.33 8.80 52.11
CA VAL A 364 -21.25 7.38 51.72
C VAL A 364 -22.55 6.66 51.32
N LEU A 365 -22.73 6.49 50.00
CA LEU A 365 -23.01 5.18 49.41
C LEU A 365 -21.83 4.79 48.53
N GLN A 366 -21.54 3.49 48.54
CA GLN A 366 -20.27 2.82 48.28
C GLN A 366 -19.58 3.20 46.95
N SER A 367 -18.28 3.50 47.06
CA SER A 367 -17.31 3.57 45.96
C SER A 367 -17.10 2.23 45.24
N ASP A 368 -17.68 1.15 45.75
CA ASP A 368 -17.48 -0.22 45.27
C ASP A 368 -18.55 -0.67 44.25
N GLN A 369 -19.49 0.20 43.88
CA GLN A 369 -20.59 -0.12 42.95
C GLN A 369 -20.51 0.55 41.58
N PHE A 370 -19.54 1.44 41.37
CA PHE A 370 -19.38 2.15 40.11
C PHE A 370 -17.94 1.97 39.63
N PRO A 371 -17.71 1.25 38.52
CA PRO A 371 -16.37 1.23 37.94
C PRO A 371 -15.97 2.67 37.67
N SER A 372 -14.79 3.01 38.16
CA SER A 372 -14.21 4.33 38.18
C SER A 372 -14.31 5.02 36.80
N ARG A 373 -15.21 6.00 36.73
CA ARG A 373 -15.25 7.18 35.85
C ARG A 373 -14.63 7.04 34.43
N PHE A 374 -15.53 6.98 33.45
CA PHE A 374 -15.44 7.66 32.14
C PHE A 374 -14.39 7.21 31.10
N VAL A 375 -13.77 6.03 31.24
CA VAL A 375 -12.75 5.56 30.28
C VAL A 375 -13.32 4.85 29.04
N LEU A 376 -14.44 4.14 29.19
CA LEU A 376 -15.04 3.33 28.12
C LEU A 376 -15.67 4.13 26.96
N PRO A 377 -16.39 5.25 27.21
CA PRO A 377 -17.03 6.04 26.16
C PRO A 377 -16.08 6.64 25.13
N LEU A 378 -14.96 7.21 25.58
CA LEU A 378 -13.96 7.85 24.72
C LEU A 378 -13.26 6.83 23.80
N LEU A 379 -13.12 5.59 24.26
CA LEU A 379 -12.53 4.49 23.51
C LEU A 379 -13.43 3.97 22.40
N ILE A 380 -14.74 3.90 22.66
CA ILE A 380 -15.74 3.50 21.67
C ILE A 380 -15.93 4.58 20.60
N ILE A 381 -15.85 5.86 20.98
CA ILE A 381 -15.82 6.99 20.03
C ILE A 381 -14.57 6.92 19.15
N CYS A 382 -13.40 6.52 19.67
CA CYS A 382 -12.20 6.28 18.87
C CYS A 382 -12.37 5.11 17.88
N ILE A 383 -13.07 4.04 18.29
CA ILE A 383 -13.40 2.89 17.42
C ILE A 383 -14.36 3.30 16.29
N PHE A 384 -15.38 4.11 16.59
CA PHE A 384 -16.34 4.64 15.60
C PHE A 384 -15.79 5.76 14.72
N GLN A 385 -14.86 6.59 15.20
CA GLN A 385 -14.22 7.63 14.39
C GLN A 385 -13.33 7.04 13.30
N ILE A 386 -12.77 5.84 13.50
CA ILE A 386 -12.03 5.11 12.47
C ILE A 386 -12.95 4.57 11.37
N LEU A 387 -14.17 4.12 11.69
CA LEU A 387 -15.20 3.77 10.69
C LEU A 387 -15.60 4.93 9.79
N LEU A 388 -15.58 6.15 10.32
CA LEU A 388 -15.89 7.37 9.56
C LEU A 388 -14.70 7.86 8.71
N TYR A 389 -13.49 7.31 8.91
CA TYR A 389 -12.25 7.79 8.27
C TYR A 389 -11.52 6.75 7.38
N ILE A 390 -11.83 5.46 7.51
CA ILE A 390 -11.52 4.37 6.57
C ILE A 390 -12.60 4.32 5.50
#